data_AF-A0A3N6W484-F1
#
_entry.id   AF-A0A3N6W484-F1
#
_cell.length_a   1.000
_cell.length_b   1.000
_cell.length_c   1.000
_cell.angle_alpha   90.00
_cell.angle_beta   90.00
_cell.angle_gamma   90.00
#
_symmetry.space_group_name_H-M   'P 1'
#
loop_
_entity.id
_entity.type
_entity.pdbx_description
1 polymer ?
#
loop_
_entity_poly.entity_id
_entity_poly.type
_entity_poly.pdbx_seq_one_letter_code
_entity_poly.pdbx_strand_id
1 'polypeptide(L)'
;MDAWDAFGREMPGGLRRGSSMPAAELPDATAPVRWSEISARSGRNEKPGLLVGAVGTGLLSDPGELRVALEDTWTTCEWPGLVAEYDLWLTLFDMAVEEGTFLEETELRPLEALPESLQLYRAAAPEYEQGLSWTTSFERAHWFATRLGWAAGKAHRIWEMDAPRESVLASFHATRGEHEYVLDARRLDPDGMREVLPEEWEYLLTTAEDNTAP
;
A
#
# COMPACT_ATOMS: atom_id res chain seq x y z
N MET A 1 7.55 4.99 97.27
CA MET A 1 8.81 4.23 97.12
C MET A 1 8.76 3.56 95.76
N ASP A 2 9.59 3.81 94.76
CA ASP A 2 10.58 4.83 94.38
C ASP A 2 10.95 4.38 92.95
N ALA A 3 10.81 5.19 91.90
CA ALA A 3 11.70 6.27 91.48
C ALA A 3 12.95 5.78 90.68
N TRP A 4 13.21 6.54 89.59
CA TRP A 4 14.45 6.69 88.79
C TRP A 4 14.73 5.66 87.69
N ASP A 5 14.72 5.98 86.39
CA ASP A 5 15.41 6.99 85.54
C ASP A 5 16.79 6.59 85.00
N ALA A 6 16.91 6.84 83.68
CA ALA A 6 18.09 7.20 82.89
C ALA A 6 19.23 6.17 82.68
N PHE A 7 19.60 5.93 81.41
CA PHE A 7 20.85 6.40 80.79
C PHE A 7 20.95 5.91 79.34
N GLY A 8 21.27 6.82 78.41
CA GLY A 8 21.43 6.54 76.98
C GLY A 8 22.71 5.77 76.61
N ARG A 9 22.69 5.21 75.40
CA ARG A 9 23.88 4.84 74.59
C ARG A 9 23.53 4.87 73.11
N GLU A 10 24.39 5.54 72.34
CA GLU A 10 24.46 5.50 70.88
C GLU A 10 24.78 4.09 70.38
N MET A 11 24.29 3.75 69.18
CA MET A 11 24.72 2.57 68.40
C MET A 11 25.05 3.02 66.96
N PRO A 12 26.24 2.70 66.43
CA PRO A 12 26.61 2.97 65.04
C PRO A 12 26.25 1.76 64.15
N GLY A 13 25.93 2.00 62.89
CA GLY A 13 25.78 0.90 61.92
C GLY A 13 25.09 1.31 60.64
N GLY A 14 25.85 1.87 59.69
CA GLY A 14 25.38 2.17 58.35
C GLY A 14 24.92 0.93 57.60
N LEU A 15 23.64 0.88 57.24
CA LEU A 15 23.13 0.01 56.20
C LEU A 15 23.32 0.69 54.84
N ARG A 16 24.19 0.09 54.01
CA ARG A 16 24.25 0.37 52.57
C ARG A 16 22.91 0.00 51.94
N ARG A 17 22.16 0.98 51.45
CA ARG A 17 21.00 0.74 50.57
C ARG A 17 21.53 0.27 49.22
N GLY A 18 21.00 -0.86 48.78
CA GLY A 18 21.39 -1.57 47.57
C GLY A 18 21.24 -0.72 46.31
N SER A 19 22.10 -1.03 45.35
CA SER A 19 22.01 -0.58 43.97
C SER A 19 20.62 -0.84 43.42
N SER A 20 19.93 0.22 42.99
CA SER A 20 18.72 0.13 42.20
C SER A 20 19.06 -0.60 40.90
N MET A 21 18.40 -1.74 40.66
CA MET A 21 18.28 -2.26 39.30
C MET A 21 17.57 -1.19 38.46
N PRO A 22 18.00 -0.91 37.21
CA PRO A 22 17.23 -0.04 36.35
C PRO A 22 15.87 -0.69 36.12
N ALA A 23 14.81 0.09 36.36
CA ALA A 23 13.47 -0.33 35.96
C ALA A 23 13.51 -0.58 34.45
N ALA A 24 13.09 -1.76 34.01
CA ALA A 24 12.85 -2.01 32.60
C ALA A 24 11.83 -0.97 32.14
N GLU A 25 12.23 -0.07 31.24
CA GLU A 25 11.31 0.85 30.59
C GLU A 25 10.22 0.02 29.93
N LEU A 26 9.00 0.13 30.45
CA LEU A 26 7.83 -0.43 29.80
C LEU A 26 7.68 0.27 28.45
N PRO A 27 7.40 -0.46 27.35
CA PRO A 27 7.20 0.16 26.05
C PRO A 27 6.11 1.23 26.16
N ASP A 28 6.37 2.37 25.53
CA ASP A 28 5.48 3.52 25.53
C ASP A 28 4.11 3.11 24.98
N ALA A 29 3.10 3.09 25.84
CA ALA A 29 1.73 2.70 25.51
C ALA A 29 1.04 3.68 24.54
N THR A 30 1.77 4.70 24.05
CA THR A 30 1.30 5.71 23.10
C THR A 30 1.90 5.59 21.70
N ALA A 31 2.84 4.67 21.47
CA ALA A 31 3.41 4.46 20.14
C ALA A 31 2.34 3.94 19.16
N PRO A 32 2.25 4.50 17.94
CA PRO A 32 1.30 4.04 16.94
C PRO A 32 1.57 2.57 16.60
N VAL A 33 0.50 1.79 16.51
CA VAL A 33 0.56 0.38 16.12
C VAL A 33 1.10 0.29 14.68
N ARG A 34 2.10 -0.55 14.47
CA ARG A 34 2.70 -0.71 13.15
C ARG A 34 1.93 -1.71 12.31
N TRP A 35 1.86 -1.48 11.01
CA TRP A 35 1.23 -2.43 10.08
C TRP A 35 1.87 -3.82 10.19
N SER A 36 3.20 -3.88 10.33
CA SER A 36 3.93 -5.13 10.48
C SER A 36 3.50 -5.94 11.70
N GLU A 37 3.00 -5.30 12.77
CA GLU A 37 2.52 -5.98 13.96
C GLU A 37 1.12 -6.57 13.75
N ILE A 38 0.29 -5.88 12.97
CA ILE A 38 -1.06 -6.29 12.60
C ILE A 38 -1.02 -7.47 11.61
N SER A 39 -0.16 -7.39 10.59
CA SER A 39 -0.14 -8.32 9.46
C SER A 39 0.83 -9.49 9.60
N ALA A 40 1.65 -9.54 10.66
CA ALA A 40 2.75 -10.51 10.84
C ALA A 40 2.37 -11.99 10.65
N ARG A 41 1.11 -12.36 10.89
CA ARG A 41 0.65 -13.75 10.88
C ARG A 41 -0.34 -14.05 9.76
N SER A 42 -0.48 -13.13 8.82
CA SER A 42 -1.57 -13.16 7.87
C SER A 42 -1.06 -13.51 6.48
N GLY A 43 -1.79 -14.39 5.81
CA GLY A 43 -1.56 -14.69 4.40
C GLY A 43 -1.78 -13.45 3.55
N ARG A 44 -1.10 -13.36 2.40
CA ARG A 44 -1.20 -12.21 1.48
C ARG A 44 -2.64 -11.87 1.08
N ASN A 45 -3.46 -12.91 0.86
CA ASN A 45 -4.86 -12.75 0.48
C ASN A 45 -5.80 -12.42 1.66
N GLU A 46 -5.32 -12.48 2.91
CA GLU A 46 -6.07 -12.07 4.11
C GLU A 46 -5.85 -10.59 4.46
N LYS A 47 -4.74 -10.01 4.00
CA LYS A 47 -4.34 -8.63 4.30
C LYS A 47 -5.39 -7.57 3.94
N PRO A 48 -6.13 -7.65 2.80
CA PRO A 48 -7.17 -6.67 2.52
C PRO A 48 -8.23 -6.56 3.62
N GLY A 49 -8.69 -7.70 4.16
CA GLY A 49 -9.69 -7.70 5.22
C GLY A 49 -9.14 -7.14 6.53
N LEU A 50 -7.86 -7.39 6.81
CA LEU A 50 -7.17 -6.86 7.99
C LEU A 50 -6.94 -5.36 7.89
N LEU A 51 -6.55 -4.85 6.72
CA LEU A 51 -6.40 -3.42 6.46
C LEU A 51 -7.73 -2.71 6.70
N VAL A 52 -8.80 -3.19 6.06
CA VAL A 52 -10.15 -2.63 6.22
C VAL A 52 -10.59 -2.65 7.69
N GLY A 53 -10.39 -3.77 8.38
CA GLY A 53 -10.73 -3.88 9.79
C GLY A 53 -9.92 -2.95 10.69
N ALA A 54 -8.61 -2.84 10.46
CA ALA A 54 -7.72 -2.01 11.26
C ALA A 54 -8.01 -0.51 11.07
N VAL A 55 -8.26 -0.07 9.83
CA VAL A 55 -8.66 1.31 9.53
C VAL A 55 -10.05 1.59 10.11
N GLY A 56 -11.04 0.71 9.85
CA GLY A 56 -12.42 0.91 10.28
C GLY A 56 -12.61 0.92 11.80
N THR A 57 -11.71 0.27 12.55
CA THR A 57 -11.70 0.30 14.03
C THR A 57 -10.81 1.39 14.62
N GLY A 58 -10.06 2.13 13.79
CA GLY A 58 -9.09 3.13 14.21
C GLY A 58 -7.79 2.56 14.80
N LEU A 59 -7.59 1.24 14.74
CA LEU A 59 -6.36 0.58 15.17
C LEU A 59 -5.16 1.03 14.32
N LEU A 60 -5.37 1.23 13.03
CA LEU A 60 -4.41 1.82 12.10
C LEU A 60 -4.87 3.24 11.76
N SER A 61 -4.38 4.21 12.53
CA SER A 61 -4.76 5.64 12.39
C SER A 61 -3.59 6.56 12.03
N ASP A 62 -2.35 6.06 12.11
CA ASP A 62 -1.19 6.80 11.64
C ASP A 62 -1.16 6.81 10.10
N PRO A 63 -1.12 7.99 9.43
CA PRO A 63 -1.11 8.07 7.97
C PRO A 63 0.11 7.41 7.32
N GLY A 64 1.27 7.43 7.99
CA GLY A 64 2.47 6.76 7.51
C GLY A 64 2.30 5.24 7.48
N GLU A 65 1.79 4.67 8.56
CA GLU A 65 1.50 3.23 8.65
C GLU A 65 0.34 2.82 7.72
N LEU A 66 -0.63 3.69 7.45
CA LEU A 66 -1.65 3.45 6.43
C LEU A 66 -1.02 3.28 5.03
N ARG A 67 -0.07 4.16 4.66
CA ARG A 67 0.65 4.07 3.38
C ARG A 67 1.46 2.78 3.27
N VAL A 68 2.16 2.39 4.34
CA VAL A 68 2.88 1.11 4.40
C VAL A 68 1.91 -0.07 4.26
N ALA A 69 0.76 -0.02 4.92
CA ALA A 69 -0.24 -1.07 4.84
C ALA A 69 -0.87 -1.18 3.45
N LEU A 70 -1.09 -0.05 2.77
CA LEU A 70 -1.59 -0.01 1.40
C LEU A 70 -0.61 -0.64 0.41
N GLU A 71 0.67 -0.24 0.43
CA GLU A 71 1.69 -0.86 -0.42
C GLU A 71 1.72 -2.37 -0.20
N ASP A 72 1.95 -2.81 1.04
CA ASP A 72 2.11 -4.23 1.35
C ASP A 72 0.86 -5.05 1.03
N THR A 73 -0.34 -4.50 1.25
CA THR A 73 -1.59 -5.20 0.96
C THR A 73 -1.84 -5.26 -0.54
N TRP A 74 -1.75 -4.12 -1.22
CA TRP A 74 -2.07 -4.00 -2.64
C TRP A 74 -1.11 -4.83 -3.51
N THR A 75 0.20 -4.68 -3.31
CA THR A 75 1.23 -5.32 -4.15
C THR A 75 1.41 -6.80 -3.86
N THR A 76 0.97 -7.30 -2.69
CA THR A 76 1.11 -8.71 -2.34
C THR A 76 -0.14 -9.55 -2.50
N CYS A 77 -1.33 -8.94 -2.44
CA CYS A 77 -2.58 -9.69 -2.65
C CYS A 77 -2.75 -10.06 -4.12
N GLU A 78 -3.19 -11.29 -4.37
CA GLU A 78 -3.35 -11.74 -5.76
C GLU A 78 -4.65 -11.19 -6.35
N TRP A 79 -5.69 -11.03 -5.52
CA TRP A 79 -7.06 -10.69 -5.92
C TRP A 79 -7.62 -9.61 -4.97
N PRO A 80 -7.24 -8.32 -5.15
CA PRO A 80 -7.68 -7.24 -4.25
C PRO A 80 -9.20 -7.09 -4.16
N GLY A 81 -9.90 -7.37 -5.26
CA GLY A 81 -11.36 -7.26 -5.38
C GLY A 81 -12.17 -8.36 -4.69
N LEU A 82 -11.53 -9.38 -4.11
CA LEU A 82 -12.24 -10.49 -3.44
C LEU A 82 -12.74 -10.10 -2.04
N VAL A 83 -12.06 -9.15 -1.39
CA VAL A 83 -12.30 -8.79 0.03
C VAL A 83 -12.70 -7.32 0.19
N ALA A 84 -12.31 -6.45 -0.73
CA ALA A 84 -12.70 -5.06 -0.75
C ALA A 84 -13.20 -4.66 -2.14
N GLU A 85 -14.37 -4.04 -2.18
CA GLU A 85 -14.95 -3.52 -3.42
C GLU A 85 -14.20 -2.27 -3.90
N TYR A 86 -14.40 -1.92 -5.16
CA TYR A 86 -13.74 -0.80 -5.84
C TYR A 86 -13.79 0.50 -5.03
N ASP A 87 -14.96 0.88 -4.52
CA ASP A 87 -15.15 2.13 -3.76
C ASP A 87 -14.41 2.15 -2.42
N LEU A 88 -14.26 0.98 -1.80
CA LEU A 88 -13.53 0.87 -0.54
C LEU A 88 -12.03 1.06 -0.77
N TRP A 89 -11.48 0.47 -1.84
CA TRP A 89 -10.09 0.70 -2.22
C TRP A 89 -9.81 2.16 -2.52
N LEU A 90 -10.67 2.81 -3.30
CA LEU A 90 -10.55 4.25 -3.54
C LEU A 90 -10.58 5.06 -2.26
N THR A 91 -11.52 4.75 -1.36
CA THR A 91 -11.59 5.43 -0.07
C THR A 91 -10.28 5.29 0.71
N LEU A 92 -9.69 4.09 0.73
CA LEU A 92 -8.44 3.86 1.44
C LEU A 92 -7.26 4.62 0.81
N PHE A 93 -7.16 4.65 -0.53
CA PHE A 93 -6.14 5.44 -1.22
C PHE A 93 -6.34 6.94 -1.02
N ASP A 94 -7.58 7.44 -1.16
CA ASP A 94 -7.94 8.85 -0.91
C ASP A 94 -7.60 9.27 0.53
N MET A 95 -7.75 8.37 1.51
CA MET A 95 -7.34 8.62 2.91
C MET A 95 -5.83 8.69 3.11
N ALA A 96 -5.04 8.10 2.21
CA ALA A 96 -3.59 8.00 2.33
C ALA A 96 -2.83 9.12 1.60
N VAL A 97 -3.50 9.85 0.71
CA VAL A 97 -2.94 10.94 -0.09
C VAL A 97 -3.38 12.31 0.42
N GLU A 98 -2.57 13.32 0.11
CA GLU A 98 -2.88 14.73 0.36
C GLU A 98 -3.19 15.43 -0.98
N GLU A 99 -3.90 16.56 -0.95
CA GLU A 99 -4.21 17.33 -2.15
C GLU A 99 -2.93 17.71 -2.91
N GLY A 100 -2.90 17.45 -4.22
CA GLY A 100 -1.72 17.71 -5.06
C GLY A 100 -0.63 16.64 -4.98
N THR A 101 -0.88 15.51 -4.30
CA THR A 101 0.08 14.41 -4.17
C THR A 101 -0.46 13.07 -4.66
N PHE A 102 0.44 12.14 -4.91
CA PHE A 102 0.15 10.72 -5.07
C PHE A 102 1.08 9.89 -4.17
N LEU A 103 0.70 8.65 -3.92
CA LEU A 103 1.50 7.70 -3.16
C LEU A 103 2.52 6.99 -4.06
N GLU A 104 3.81 7.23 -3.86
CA GLU A 104 4.89 6.47 -4.49
C GLU A 104 5.48 5.50 -3.46
N GLU A 105 5.27 4.21 -3.66
CA GLU A 105 5.55 3.18 -2.65
C GLU A 105 4.85 3.49 -1.32
N THR A 106 5.58 4.06 -0.35
CA THR A 106 5.07 4.45 0.97
C THR A 106 5.21 5.95 1.23
N GLU A 107 5.76 6.71 0.28
CA GLU A 107 6.03 8.13 0.39
C GLU A 107 5.08 8.95 -0.48
N LEU A 108 4.69 10.14 -0.01
CA LEU A 108 3.95 11.08 -0.86
C LEU A 108 4.90 11.83 -1.78
N ARG A 109 4.48 11.95 -3.03
CA ARG A 109 5.15 12.74 -4.07
C ARG A 109 4.19 13.76 -4.66
N PRO A 110 4.70 14.94 -5.07
CA PRO A 110 3.87 15.91 -5.79
C PRO A 110 3.44 15.34 -7.15
N LEU A 111 2.19 15.59 -7.55
CA LEU A 111 1.67 15.15 -8.85
C LEU A 111 2.50 15.71 -10.02
N GLU A 112 3.11 16.88 -9.87
CA GLU A 112 3.96 17.51 -10.88
C GLU A 112 5.26 16.73 -11.16
N ALA A 113 5.62 15.74 -10.32
CA ALA A 113 6.70 14.80 -10.62
C ALA A 113 6.33 13.84 -11.76
N LEU A 114 5.05 13.65 -12.04
CA LEU A 114 4.55 12.87 -13.17
C LEU A 114 4.42 13.74 -14.43
N PRO A 115 4.57 13.14 -15.63
CA PRO A 115 4.17 13.78 -16.88
C PRO A 115 2.71 14.26 -16.84
N GLU A 116 2.36 15.29 -17.61
CA GLU A 116 0.97 15.82 -17.63
C GLU A 116 -0.07 14.75 -18.02
N SER A 117 0.31 13.84 -18.92
CA SER A 117 -0.49 12.68 -19.32
C SER A 117 0.39 11.43 -19.32
N LEU A 118 -0.17 10.31 -18.87
CA LEU A 118 0.46 9.00 -18.88
C LEU A 118 -0.29 8.08 -19.84
N GLN A 119 0.42 7.52 -20.82
CA GLN A 119 -0.09 6.39 -21.60
C GLN A 119 -0.07 5.14 -20.72
N LEU A 120 -1.25 4.58 -20.45
CA LEU A 120 -1.44 3.44 -19.57
C LEU A 120 -2.16 2.31 -20.28
N TYR A 121 -1.90 1.10 -19.80
CA TYR A 121 -2.45 -0.16 -20.29
C TYR A 121 -2.99 -1.01 -19.13
N ARG A 122 -4.03 -1.79 -19.40
CA ARG A 122 -4.62 -2.73 -18.45
C ARG A 122 -5.09 -3.99 -19.14
N ALA A 123 -4.73 -5.15 -18.58
CA ALA A 123 -5.28 -6.42 -19.00
C ALA A 123 -6.47 -6.82 -18.13
N ALA A 124 -7.66 -6.92 -18.70
CA ALA A 124 -8.88 -7.26 -17.97
C ALA A 124 -9.92 -7.93 -18.87
N ALA A 125 -10.83 -8.70 -18.27
CA ALA A 125 -12.08 -9.03 -18.95
C ALA A 125 -12.92 -7.75 -19.18
N PRO A 126 -13.78 -7.68 -20.21
CA PRO A 126 -14.54 -6.46 -20.54
C PRO A 126 -15.30 -5.86 -19.36
N GLU A 127 -15.90 -6.71 -18.51
CA GLU A 127 -16.64 -6.26 -17.32
C GLU A 127 -15.77 -5.59 -16.23
N TYR A 128 -14.43 -5.63 -16.35
CA TYR A 128 -13.46 -5.09 -15.40
C TYR A 128 -12.43 -4.14 -16.03
N GLU A 129 -12.75 -3.59 -17.21
CA GLU A 129 -11.91 -2.65 -17.95
C GLU A 129 -11.59 -1.38 -17.12
N GLN A 130 -12.55 -0.87 -16.34
CA GLN A 130 -12.40 0.33 -15.50
C GLN A 130 -11.78 0.05 -14.11
N GLY A 131 -11.09 -1.07 -13.93
CA GLY A 131 -10.44 -1.38 -12.65
C GLY A 131 -9.30 -0.42 -12.30
N LEU A 132 -8.84 -0.47 -11.06
CA LEU A 132 -7.89 0.52 -10.52
C LEU A 132 -6.44 0.36 -11.00
N SER A 133 -6.02 -0.85 -11.37
CA SER A 133 -4.62 -1.20 -11.64
C SER A 133 -4.27 -1.06 -13.12
N TRP A 134 -3.29 -0.22 -13.41
CA TRP A 134 -2.81 0.10 -14.75
C TRP A 134 -1.29 0.04 -14.81
N THR A 135 -0.71 -0.06 -16.00
CA THR A 135 0.74 -0.07 -16.18
C THR A 135 1.15 0.75 -17.39
N THR A 136 2.33 1.36 -17.35
CA THR A 136 2.95 2.00 -18.53
C THR A 136 3.57 0.98 -19.48
N SER A 137 3.67 -0.30 -19.09
CA SER A 137 4.29 -1.35 -19.91
C SER A 137 3.25 -2.16 -20.68
N PHE A 138 3.23 -1.98 -22.01
CA PHE A 138 2.40 -2.82 -22.88
C PHE A 138 2.77 -4.31 -22.76
N GLU A 139 4.07 -4.63 -22.66
CA GLU A 139 4.56 -6.01 -22.49
C GLU A 139 3.92 -6.68 -21.27
N ARG A 140 3.81 -5.96 -20.15
CA ARG A 140 3.19 -6.47 -18.92
C ARG A 140 1.69 -6.69 -19.10
N ALA A 141 0.97 -5.74 -19.69
CA ALA A 141 -0.45 -5.92 -20.01
C ALA A 141 -0.65 -7.13 -20.93
N HIS A 142 0.19 -7.29 -21.96
CA HIS A 142 0.16 -8.44 -22.86
C HIS A 142 0.42 -9.76 -22.15
N TRP A 143 1.41 -9.82 -21.25
CA TRP A 143 1.70 -11.00 -20.44
C TRP A 143 0.49 -11.40 -19.57
N PHE A 144 -0.17 -10.43 -18.93
CA PHE A 144 -1.37 -10.68 -18.15
C PHE A 144 -2.53 -11.17 -19.02
N ALA A 145 -2.73 -10.55 -20.21
CA ALA A 145 -3.81 -10.92 -21.11
C ALA A 145 -3.68 -12.35 -21.65
N THR A 146 -2.46 -12.76 -21.99
CA THR A 146 -2.18 -14.06 -22.62
C THR A 146 -1.96 -15.20 -21.64
N ARG A 147 -1.36 -14.94 -20.46
CA ARG A 147 -0.98 -15.98 -19.50
C ARG A 147 -1.98 -16.21 -18.37
N LEU A 148 -2.62 -15.16 -17.85
CA LEU A 148 -3.68 -15.31 -16.85
C LEU A 148 -5.05 -15.59 -17.49
N GLY A 149 -5.34 -15.01 -18.66
CA GLY A 149 -6.59 -15.27 -19.39
C GLY A 149 -6.80 -16.75 -19.72
N TRP A 150 -5.73 -17.47 -20.04
CA TRP A 150 -5.77 -18.93 -20.27
C TRP A 150 -6.11 -19.72 -19.00
N ALA A 151 -5.62 -19.30 -17.83
CA ALA A 151 -5.86 -19.98 -16.56
C ALA A 151 -7.27 -19.70 -15.98
N ALA A 152 -7.84 -18.52 -16.25
CA ALA A 152 -9.13 -18.07 -15.73
C ALA A 152 -10.34 -18.45 -16.61
N GLY A 153 -10.12 -19.03 -17.80
CA GLY A 153 -11.20 -19.45 -18.70
C GLY A 153 -11.99 -18.29 -19.34
N LYS A 154 -11.53 -17.03 -19.16
CA LYS A 154 -12.06 -15.82 -19.81
C LYS A 154 -10.92 -15.13 -20.55
N ALA A 155 -11.13 -14.81 -21.82
CA ALA A 155 -10.14 -14.06 -22.59
C ALA A 155 -10.04 -12.64 -22.02
N HIS A 156 -8.91 -12.33 -21.41
CA HIS A 156 -8.56 -10.97 -21.05
C HIS A 156 -8.25 -10.19 -22.34
N ARG A 157 -8.72 -8.94 -22.39
CA ARG A 157 -8.38 -7.95 -23.42
C ARG A 157 -7.39 -6.96 -22.85
N ILE A 158 -6.75 -6.20 -23.73
CA ILE A 158 -5.89 -5.09 -23.33
C ILE A 158 -6.66 -3.80 -23.61
N TRP A 159 -6.74 -2.95 -22.60
CA TRP A 159 -7.30 -1.61 -22.67
C TRP A 159 -6.17 -0.60 -22.55
N GLU A 160 -6.26 0.50 -23.28
CA GLU A 160 -5.33 1.62 -23.16
C GLU A 160 -6.07 2.94 -22.97
N MET A 161 -5.39 3.89 -22.34
CA MET A 161 -5.84 5.27 -22.22
C MET A 161 -4.66 6.24 -22.00
N ASP A 162 -4.89 7.50 -22.34
CA ASP A 162 -4.08 8.63 -21.89
C ASP A 162 -4.69 9.20 -20.60
N ALA A 163 -4.09 8.89 -19.46
CA ALA A 163 -4.58 9.31 -18.16
C ALA A 163 -3.94 10.63 -17.72
N PRO A 164 -4.71 11.68 -17.37
CA PRO A 164 -4.16 12.87 -16.75
C PRO A 164 -3.54 12.52 -15.40
N ARG A 165 -2.39 13.11 -15.05
CA ARG A 165 -1.70 12.81 -13.79
C ARG A 165 -2.58 12.99 -12.55
N GLU A 166 -3.54 13.93 -12.60
CA GLU A 166 -4.45 14.24 -11.51
C GLU A 166 -5.40 13.06 -11.16
N SER A 167 -5.44 12.02 -12.00
CA SER A 167 -6.19 10.78 -11.73
C SER A 167 -5.37 9.72 -10.98
N VAL A 168 -4.05 9.89 -10.86
CA VAL A 168 -3.15 8.92 -10.22
C VAL A 168 -3.22 9.05 -8.70
N LEU A 169 -3.55 7.93 -8.04
CA LEU A 169 -3.61 7.81 -6.59
C LEU A 169 -2.32 7.19 -6.03
N ALA A 170 -1.77 6.20 -6.73
CA ALA A 170 -0.53 5.55 -6.32
C ALA A 170 0.30 5.05 -7.50
N SER A 171 1.59 4.85 -7.26
CA SER A 171 2.56 4.21 -8.14
C SER A 171 3.43 3.25 -7.32
N PHE A 172 3.49 2.00 -7.75
CA PHE A 172 4.31 0.95 -7.17
C PHE A 172 5.21 0.38 -8.26
N HIS A 173 6.52 0.37 -8.03
CA HIS A 173 7.54 -0.04 -8.99
C HIS A 173 8.74 -0.76 -8.35
N ALA A 174 8.99 -0.53 -7.06
CA ALA A 174 10.09 -1.13 -6.32
C ALA A 174 9.87 -2.63 -6.10
N THR A 175 8.62 -3.03 -5.82
CA THR A 175 8.24 -4.42 -5.63
C THR A 175 8.04 -5.10 -6.99
N ARG A 176 8.92 -6.07 -7.33
CA ARG A 176 8.86 -6.94 -8.54
C ARG A 176 9.23 -6.32 -9.88
N GLY A 177 9.73 -5.08 -9.93
CA GLY A 177 10.16 -4.44 -11.18
C GLY A 177 9.02 -4.27 -12.18
N GLU A 178 7.84 -3.95 -11.66
CA GLU A 178 6.59 -3.77 -12.40
C GLU A 178 6.10 -2.36 -12.10
N HIS A 179 5.96 -1.50 -13.11
CA HIS A 179 5.40 -0.16 -12.93
C HIS A 179 3.87 -0.26 -12.92
N GLU A 180 3.28 -0.36 -11.73
CA GLU A 180 1.85 -0.35 -11.50
C GLU A 180 1.40 1.05 -11.05
N TYR A 181 0.36 1.57 -11.69
CA TYR A 181 -0.34 2.79 -11.30
C TYR A 181 -1.75 2.44 -10.82
N VAL A 182 -2.16 3.08 -9.73
CA VAL A 182 -3.52 3.02 -9.20
C VAL A 182 -4.24 4.32 -9.56
N LEU A 183 -5.38 4.24 -10.23
CA LEU A 183 -6.17 5.41 -10.65
C LEU A 183 -7.68 5.16 -10.56
N ASP A 184 -8.46 6.24 -10.39
CA ASP A 184 -9.94 6.17 -10.50
C ASP A 184 -10.39 6.39 -11.94
N ALA A 185 -10.47 5.30 -12.71
CA ALA A 185 -10.81 5.35 -14.14
C ALA A 185 -12.23 5.88 -14.39
N ARG A 186 -13.14 5.82 -13.40
CA ARG A 186 -14.52 6.30 -13.54
C ARG A 186 -14.63 7.81 -13.62
N ARG A 187 -13.58 8.54 -13.23
CA ARG A 187 -13.50 10.00 -13.32
C ARG A 187 -12.95 10.48 -14.66
N LEU A 188 -12.50 9.55 -15.51
CA LEU A 188 -11.93 9.83 -16.81
C LEU A 188 -12.99 9.82 -17.90
N ASP A 189 -12.67 10.45 -19.02
CA ASP A 189 -13.52 10.43 -20.21
C ASP A 189 -13.66 8.98 -20.70
N PRO A 190 -14.87 8.39 -20.71
CA PRO A 190 -15.07 7.03 -21.19
C PRO A 190 -14.68 6.86 -22.68
N ASP A 191 -14.74 7.94 -23.46
CA ASP A 191 -14.32 7.92 -24.88
C ASP A 191 -12.78 7.95 -25.03
N GLY A 192 -12.05 8.26 -23.95
CA GLY A 192 -10.58 8.25 -23.89
C GLY A 192 -9.96 6.87 -23.67
N MET A 193 -10.77 5.85 -23.40
CA MET A 193 -10.33 4.47 -23.22
C MET A 193 -10.70 3.64 -24.45
N ARG A 194 -9.75 2.85 -24.96
CA ARG A 194 -10.02 1.93 -26.08
C ARG A 194 -9.44 0.55 -25.84
N GLU A 195 -10.04 -0.45 -26.47
CA GLU A 195 -9.43 -1.78 -26.59
C GLU A 195 -8.27 -1.72 -27.59
N VAL A 196 -7.16 -2.37 -27.25
CA VAL A 196 -6.05 -2.65 -28.16
C VAL A 196 -6.29 -4.01 -28.79
N LEU A 197 -6.53 -4.04 -30.10
CA LEU A 197 -6.90 -5.26 -30.80
C LEU A 197 -5.69 -6.20 -30.96
N PRO A 198 -5.89 -7.54 -31.00
CA PRO A 198 -4.79 -8.50 -31.12
C PRO A 198 -3.83 -8.25 -32.29
N GLU A 199 -4.33 -7.74 -33.41
CA GLU A 199 -3.52 -7.35 -34.58
C GLU A 199 -2.57 -6.17 -34.32
N GLU A 200 -2.83 -5.34 -33.31
CA GLU A 200 -1.97 -4.22 -32.91
C GLU A 200 -0.84 -4.65 -31.95
N TRP A 201 -0.97 -5.82 -31.31
CA TRP A 201 -0.09 -6.24 -30.21
C TRP A 201 1.36 -6.43 -30.67
N GLU A 202 1.57 -7.03 -31.84
CA GLU A 202 2.93 -7.29 -32.36
C GLU A 202 3.70 -5.97 -32.59
N TYR A 203 3.03 -4.97 -33.16
CA TYR A 203 3.62 -3.65 -33.38
C TYR A 203 3.98 -2.94 -32.07
N LEU A 204 3.10 -2.99 -31.07
CA LEU A 204 3.32 -2.37 -29.78
C LEU A 204 4.41 -3.07 -28.97
N LEU A 205 4.52 -4.41 -29.07
CA LEU A 205 5.62 -5.16 -28.47
C LEU A 205 6.97 -4.76 -29.08
N THR A 206 7.07 -4.69 -30.41
CA THR A 206 8.32 -4.26 -31.08
C THR A 206 8.70 -2.83 -30.69
N THR A 207 7.72 -1.91 -30.64
CA THR A 207 7.98 -0.51 -30.26
C THR A 207 8.42 -0.38 -28.79
N ALA A 208 7.89 -1.22 -27.89
CA ALA A 208 8.32 -1.25 -26.50
C ALA A 208 9.76 -1.76 -26.33
N GLU A 209 10.16 -2.76 -27.12
CA GLU A 209 11.54 -3.28 -27.14
C GLU A 209 12.54 -2.20 -27.61
N ASP A 210 12.19 -1.44 -28.66
CA ASP A 210 13.03 -0.36 -29.20
C ASP A 210 13.21 0.81 -28.22
N ASN A 211 12.17 1.14 -27.43
CA ASN A 211 12.24 2.19 -26.40
C ASN A 211 13.03 1.76 -25.14
N THR A 212 13.38 0.48 -25.03
CA THR A 212 14.15 -0.08 -23.89
C THR A 212 15.62 -0.36 -24.28
N ALA A 213 15.99 -0.14 -25.55
CA ALA A 213 17.37 -0.25 -26.02
C ALA A 213 18.20 0.99 -25.60
N PRO A 214 19.42 0.79 -25.07
CA PRO A 214 20.25 1.86 -24.48
C PRO A 214 20.79 2.89 -25.48
#